data_AF-A0A098TKA6-F1
#
_entry.id   AF-A0A098TKA6-F1
#
_cell.length_a   1.000
_cell.length_b   1.000
_cell.length_c   1.000
_cell.angle_alpha   90.00
_cell.angle_beta   90.00
_cell.angle_gamma   90.00
#
_symmetry.space_group_name_H-M   'P 1'
#
loop_
_entity.id
_entity.type
_entity.pdbx_description
1 polymer ?
#
loop_
_entity_poly.entity_id
_entity_poly.type
_entity_poly.pdbx_seq_one_letter_code
_entity_poly.pdbx_strand_id
1 'polypeptide(L)'
;MPGGSAEPRRLSFRALDIEQIGHVYEGLLDHTAVRALDPVLGLTGTRHQEPEILLARLEELRAKGEDPLLEFLKEETGRSVSALRKALGVNLDPLELQRLRTACQNNQEFL
;
A
#
# COMPACT_ATOMS: atom_id res chain seq x y z
N MET A 1 -32.77 -3.79 -7.09
CA MET A 1 -32.61 -4.61 -5.88
C MET A 1 -31.71 -3.84 -4.92
N PRO A 2 -32.12 -3.58 -3.66
CA PRO A 2 -31.37 -2.69 -2.77
C PRO A 2 -30.13 -3.40 -2.21
N GLY A 3 -29.00 -2.70 -2.26
CA GLY A 3 -27.71 -3.14 -1.75
C GLY A 3 -27.70 -3.20 -0.23
N GLY A 4 -27.40 -4.38 0.31
CA GLY A 4 -27.05 -4.56 1.72
C GLY A 4 -25.63 -4.06 1.97
N SER A 5 -25.48 -3.22 2.98
CA SER A 5 -24.21 -2.80 3.57
C SER A 5 -23.29 -4.01 3.79
N ALA A 6 -22.15 -4.04 3.10
CA ALA A 6 -21.10 -5.03 3.34
C ALA A 6 -20.40 -4.70 4.67
N GLU A 7 -20.98 -5.13 5.79
CA GLU A 7 -20.26 -5.14 7.06
C GLU A 7 -19.15 -6.20 7.00
N PRO A 8 -17.89 -5.85 7.31
CA PRO A 8 -16.80 -6.82 7.35
C PRO A 8 -17.08 -7.82 8.49
N ARG A 9 -17.54 -9.02 8.12
CA ARG A 9 -17.77 -10.11 9.08
C ARG A 9 -16.47 -10.88 9.31
N ARG A 10 -16.18 -11.15 10.58
CA ARG A 10 -15.06 -12.01 10.98
C ARG A 10 -15.36 -13.44 10.55
N LEU A 11 -14.66 -13.93 9.52
CA LEU A 11 -14.80 -15.30 9.04
C LEU A 11 -14.00 -16.25 9.94
N SER A 12 -14.59 -17.39 10.27
CA SER A 12 -13.89 -18.52 10.89
C SER A 12 -14.09 -19.76 10.03
N PHE A 13 -13.05 -20.56 9.82
CA PHE A 13 -13.10 -21.76 8.97
C PHE A 13 -14.18 -22.78 9.38
N ARG A 14 -14.66 -22.75 10.63
CA ARG A 14 -15.74 -23.63 11.12
C ARG A 14 -17.15 -23.13 10.83
N ALA A 15 -17.29 -21.86 10.43
CA ALA A 15 -18.57 -21.19 10.25
C ALA A 15 -18.81 -20.75 8.78
N LEU A 16 -17.98 -21.25 7.85
CA LEU A 16 -18.11 -20.97 6.42
C LEU A 16 -18.91 -22.10 5.75
N ASP A 17 -20.10 -21.78 5.26
CA ASP A 17 -20.86 -22.68 4.40
C ASP A 17 -20.24 -22.73 2.99
N ILE A 18 -20.52 -23.79 2.22
CA ILE A 18 -19.93 -24.03 0.89
C ILE A 18 -20.12 -22.84 -0.05
N GLU A 19 -21.27 -22.15 0.02
CA GLU A 19 -21.57 -20.95 -0.77
C GLU A 19 -20.66 -19.77 -0.41
N GLN A 20 -20.33 -19.60 0.88
CA GLN A 20 -19.45 -18.53 1.34
C GLN A 20 -17.99 -18.81 0.95
N ILE A 21 -17.58 -20.07 0.92
CA ILE A 21 -16.28 -20.49 0.37
C ILE A 21 -16.22 -20.17 -1.12
N GLY A 22 -17.30 -20.46 -1.87
CA GLY A 22 -17.44 -20.09 -3.28
C GLY A 22 -17.20 -18.60 -3.54
N HIS A 23 -17.86 -17.72 -2.78
CA HIS A 23 -17.65 -16.28 -2.88
C HIS A 23 -16.24 -15.81 -2.53
N VAL A 24 -15.57 -16.47 -1.57
CA VAL A 24 -14.16 -16.18 -1.28
C VAL A 24 -13.27 -16.55 -2.47
N TYR A 25 -13.51 -17.71 -3.10
CA TYR A 25 -12.75 -18.11 -4.29
C TYR A 25 -13.04 -17.22 -5.49
N GLU A 26 -14.30 -16.88 -5.77
CA GLU A 26 -14.66 -15.93 -6.82
C GLU A 26 -13.94 -14.59 -6.63
N GLY A 27 -13.99 -14.03 -5.41
CA GLY A 27 -13.29 -12.79 -5.09
C GLY A 27 -11.78 -12.87 -5.22
N LEU A 28 -11.17 -14.03 -4.92
CA LEU A 28 -9.71 -14.23 -5.07
C LEU A 28 -9.30 -14.49 -6.53
N LEU A 29 -10.14 -15.18 -7.31
CA LEU A 29 -9.87 -15.50 -8.71
C LEU A 29 -10.04 -14.29 -9.64
N ASP A 30 -10.85 -13.30 -9.25
CA ASP A 30 -10.97 -12.02 -9.96
C ASP A 30 -9.70 -11.16 -9.86
N HIS A 31 -8.79 -11.46 -8.93
CA HIS A 31 -7.55 -10.72 -8.75
C HIS A 31 -6.37 -11.46 -9.40
N THR A 32 -5.95 -10.99 -10.57
CA THR A 32 -4.73 -11.49 -11.21
C THR A 32 -3.51 -10.83 -10.56
N ALA A 33 -2.74 -11.62 -9.80
CA ALA A 33 -1.44 -11.16 -9.31
C ALA A 33 -0.45 -11.07 -10.47
N VAL A 34 0.20 -9.92 -10.61
CA VAL A 34 1.31 -9.71 -11.55
C VAL A 34 2.63 -9.70 -10.78
N ARG A 35 3.68 -10.25 -11.39
CA ARG A 35 5.01 -10.23 -10.79
C ARG A 35 5.60 -8.83 -10.95
N ALA A 36 5.96 -8.19 -9.83
CA ALA A 36 6.76 -6.98 -9.85
C ALA A 36 8.16 -7.28 -10.43
N LEU A 37 8.60 -6.46 -11.38
CA LEU A 37 9.92 -6.57 -12.00
C LEU A 37 11.01 -5.84 -11.21
N ASP A 38 10.59 -4.87 -10.41
CA ASP A 38 11.42 -3.97 -9.60
C ASP A 38 10.74 -3.73 -8.25
N PRO A 39 11.41 -3.12 -7.27
CA PRO A 39 10.82 -2.77 -5.98
C PRO A 39 9.61 -1.85 -6.15
N VAL A 40 8.47 -2.28 -5.63
CA VAL A 40 7.20 -1.55 -5.62
C VAL A 40 6.81 -1.27 -4.17
N LEU A 41 6.45 -0.02 -3.88
CA LEU A 41 5.95 0.41 -2.59
C LEU A 41 4.43 0.59 -2.65
N GLY A 42 3.72 -0.13 -1.77
CA GLY A 42 2.32 0.15 -1.48
C GLY A 42 2.21 1.34 -0.53
N LEU A 43 1.50 2.38 -0.94
CA LEU A 43 1.33 3.60 -0.14
C LEU A 43 -0.04 3.63 0.54
N THR A 44 -0.06 4.10 1.78
CA THR A 44 -1.32 4.36 2.49
C THR A 44 -1.87 5.73 2.11
N GLY A 45 -2.94 5.74 1.31
CA GLY A 45 -3.71 6.94 1.01
C GLY A 45 -5.10 6.95 1.63
N THR A 46 -6.02 7.71 1.02
CA THR A 46 -7.42 7.76 1.44
C THR A 46 -8.18 6.52 0.99
N ARG A 47 -9.46 6.40 1.37
CA ARG A 47 -10.28 5.24 1.04
C ARG A 47 -10.28 4.99 -0.47
N HIS A 48 -9.89 3.79 -0.89
CA HIS A 48 -9.74 3.37 -2.29
C HIS A 48 -8.57 4.01 -3.07
N GLN A 49 -7.65 4.68 -2.38
CA GLN A 49 -6.42 5.26 -2.95
C GLN A 49 -5.20 4.70 -2.22
N GLU A 50 -4.94 3.40 -2.42
CA GLU A 50 -3.76 2.71 -1.91
C GLU A 50 -2.89 2.30 -3.10
N PRO A 51 -2.15 3.24 -3.71
CA PRO A 51 -1.42 2.99 -4.95
C PRO A 51 -0.18 2.14 -4.70
N GLU A 52 0.15 1.31 -5.68
CA GLU A 52 1.39 0.55 -5.76
C GLU A 52 2.33 1.24 -6.76
N ILE A 53 3.43 1.82 -6.26
CA ILE A 53 4.31 2.69 -7.06
C ILE A 53 5.73 2.15 -7.06
N LEU A 54 6.39 2.14 -8.21
CA LEU A 54 7.81 1.80 -8.33
C LEU A 54 8.68 2.72 -7.47
N LEU A 55 9.61 2.14 -6.71
CA LEU A 55 10.56 2.90 -5.89
C LEU A 55 11.38 3.87 -6.76
N ALA A 56 11.88 3.40 -7.90
CA ALA A 56 12.65 4.21 -8.85
C ALA A 56 11.90 5.46 -9.29
N ARG A 57 10.57 5.38 -9.45
CA ARG A 57 9.75 6.54 -9.83
C ARG A 57 9.70 7.59 -8.72
N LEU A 58 9.60 7.16 -7.47
CA LEU A 58 9.62 8.06 -6.32
C LEU A 58 10.99 8.72 -6.16
N GLU A 59 12.07 7.98 -6.43
CA GLU A 59 13.45 8.49 -6.40
C GLU A 59 13.70 9.52 -7.51
N GLU A 60 13.23 9.27 -8.74
CA GLU A 60 13.29 10.23 -9.85
C GLU A 60 12.58 11.54 -9.50
N LEU A 61 11.40 11.46 -8.88
CA LEU A 61 10.64 12.63 -8.46
C LEU A 61 11.36 13.37 -7.34
N ARG A 62 11.88 12.64 -6.35
CA ARG A 62 12.68 13.19 -5.27
C ARG A 62 13.94 13.89 -5.77
N ALA A 63 14.60 13.36 -6.80
CA ALA A 63 15.76 13.98 -7.43
C ALA A 63 15.44 15.31 -8.12
N LYS A 64 14.19 15.52 -8.54
CA LYS A 64 13.71 16.81 -9.11
C LYS A 64 13.34 17.83 -8.03
N GLY A 65 13.24 17.41 -6.77
CA GLY A 65 12.90 18.24 -5.62
C GLY A 65 11.75 17.67 -4.80
N GLU A 66 11.49 18.29 -3.65
CA GLU A 66 10.43 17.86 -2.75
C GLU A 66 9.03 18.21 -3.28
N ASP A 67 8.86 19.38 -3.88
CA ASP A 67 7.54 19.83 -4.38
C ASP A 67 6.97 18.94 -5.50
N PRO A 68 7.75 18.51 -6.52
CA PRO A 68 7.29 17.55 -7.53
C PRO A 68 6.85 16.20 -6.92
N LEU A 69 7.58 15.71 -5.91
CA LEU A 69 7.22 14.48 -5.21
C LEU A 69 5.91 14.64 -4.42
N LEU A 70 5.75 15.77 -3.74
CA LEU A 70 4.56 16.05 -2.93
C LEU A 70 3.29 16.20 -3.77
N GLU A 71 3.36 16.90 -4.91
CA GLU A 71 2.20 17.00 -5.81
C GLU A 71 1.82 15.64 -6.38
N PHE A 72 2.80 14.84 -6.81
CA PHE A 72 2.54 13.47 -7.28
C PHE A 72 1.90 12.59 -6.18
N LEU A 73 2.45 12.59 -4.97
CA LEU A 73 1.92 11.79 -3.86
C LEU A 73 0.52 12.24 -3.44
N LYS A 74 0.22 13.54 -3.52
CA LYS A 74 -1.11 14.09 -3.24
C LYS A 74 -2.14 13.59 -4.25
N GLU A 75 -1.79 13.57 -5.54
CA GLU A 75 -2.67 13.05 -6.60
C GLU A 75 -2.94 11.55 -6.42
N GLU A 76 -1.89 10.77 -6.17
CA GLU A 76 -1.99 9.30 -6.07
C GLU A 76 -2.63 8.81 -4.78
N THR A 77 -2.35 9.47 -3.64
CA THR A 77 -2.83 9.02 -2.32
C THR A 77 -4.06 9.78 -1.81
N GLY A 78 -4.40 10.91 -2.44
CA GLY A 78 -5.45 11.85 -2.00
C GLY A 78 -5.17 12.51 -0.65
N ARG A 79 -3.97 12.35 -0.09
CA ARG A 79 -3.58 12.96 1.18
C ARG A 79 -3.18 14.42 0.97
N SER A 80 -3.37 15.25 2.00
CA SER A 80 -2.93 16.63 1.95
C SER A 80 -1.40 16.75 1.95
N VAL A 81 -0.89 17.79 1.29
CA VAL A 81 0.55 18.10 1.24
C VAL A 81 1.16 18.23 2.64
N SER A 82 0.42 18.81 3.59
CA SER A 82 0.89 18.93 4.99
C SER A 82 1.04 17.57 5.69
N ALA A 83 0.12 16.63 5.45
CA ALA A 83 0.20 15.28 5.99
C ALA A 83 1.35 14.50 5.34
N LEU A 84 1.59 14.69 4.05
CA LEU A 84 2.69 14.07 3.31
C LEU A 84 4.05 14.60 3.76
N ARG A 85 4.21 15.92 3.92
CA ARG A 85 5.44 16.52 4.49
C ARG A 85 5.74 15.97 5.88
N LYS A 86 4.72 15.87 6.73
CA LYS A 86 4.87 15.28 8.06
C LYS A 86 5.34 13.82 7.98
N ALA A 87 4.76 13.04 7.07
CA ALA A 87 5.12 11.63 6.88
C ALA A 87 6.56 11.45 6.36
N LEU A 88 7.00 12.28 5.42
CA LEU A 88 8.37 12.27 4.89
C LEU A 88 9.41 12.71 5.93
N GLY A 89 9.03 13.57 6.87
CA GLY A 89 9.91 14.05 7.94
C GLY A 89 9.92 13.18 9.21
N VAL A 90 9.30 11.99 9.20
CA VAL A 90 9.32 11.09 10.35
C VAL A 90 10.73 10.52 10.52
N ASN A 91 11.31 10.72 11.70
CA ASN A 91 12.48 9.96 12.12
C ASN A 91 12.03 8.59 12.61
N LEU A 92 12.52 7.54 11.97
CA LEU A 92 12.26 6.17 12.38
C LEU A 92 13.06 5.86 13.64
N ASP A 93 12.40 5.25 14.62
CA ASP A 93 13.09 4.75 15.81
C ASP A 93 13.99 3.54 15.47
N PRO A 94 14.92 3.12 16.37
CA PRO A 94 15.81 2.00 16.08
C PRO A 94 15.10 0.67 15.76
N LEU A 95 13.93 0.42 16.34
CA LEU A 95 13.15 -0.78 16.12
C LEU A 95 12.45 -0.73 14.75
N GLU A 96 11.92 0.43 14.37
CA GLU A 96 11.34 0.68 13.05
C GLU A 96 12.39 0.56 11.94
N LEU A 97 13.59 1.11 12.16
CA LEU A 97 14.72 0.93 11.24
C LEU A 97 15.12 -0.53 11.09
N GLN A 98 15.16 -1.30 12.18
CA GLN A 98 15.46 -2.72 12.12
C GLN A 98 14.39 -3.50 11.32
N ARG A 99 13.11 -3.15 11.49
CA ARG A 99 12.00 -3.74 10.72
C ARG A 99 12.12 -3.41 9.24
N LEU A 100 12.41 -2.16 8.90
CA LEU A 100 12.63 -1.72 7.52
C LEU A 100 13.79 -2.48 6.87
N ARG A 101 14.94 -2.57 7.55
CA ARG A 101 16.10 -3.35 7.08
C ARG A 101 15.75 -4.81 6.79
N THR A 102 14.97 -5.41 7.68
CA THR A 102 14.51 -6.79 7.50
C THR A 102 13.58 -6.93 6.29
N ALA A 103 12.66 -5.97 6.10
CA ALA A 103 11.76 -5.95 4.94
C ALA A 103 12.53 -5.78 3.61
N CYS A 104 13.59 -4.96 3.62
CA CYS A 104 14.51 -4.78 2.49
C CYS A 104 15.51 -5.94 2.35
N GLN A 105 15.38 -7.05 3.09
CA GLN A 105 16.31 -8.19 3.11
C GLN A 105 17.77 -7.80 3.40
N ASN A 106 17.97 -6.73 4.19
CA ASN A 106 19.27 -6.09 4.43
C ASN A 106 20.01 -5.64 3.17
N ASN A 107 19.29 -5.44 2.06
CA ASN A 107 19.87 -4.82 0.87
C ASN A 107 20.15 -3.34 1.15
N GLN A 108 21.43 -2.96 1.08
CA GLN A 108 21.87 -1.59 1.33
C GLN A 108 21.46 -0.61 0.23
N GLU A 109 21.06 -1.08 -0.96
CA GLU A 109 20.56 -0.22 -2.02
C GLU A 109 19.24 0.48 -1.64
N PHE A 110 18.46 -0.12 -0.72
CA PHE A 110 17.17 0.40 -0.28
C PHE A 110 17.22 1.07 1.11
N LEU A 111 18.42 1.32 1.65
CA LEU A 111 18.65 1.85 3.01
C LEU A 111 19.44 3.16 2.99
#